data_AF-V5GH67-F1
#
_entry.id   AF-V5GH67-F1
#
_cell.length_a   1.000
_cell.length_b   1.000
_cell.length_c   1.000
_cell.angle_alpha   90.00
_cell.angle_beta   90.00
_cell.angle_gamma   90.00
#
_symmetry.space_group_name_H-M   'P 1'
#
loop_
_entity.id
_entity.type
_entity.pdbx_description
1 polymer ?
#
loop_
_entity_poly.entity_id
_entity_poly.type
_entity_poly.pdbx_seq_one_letter_code
_entity_poly.pdbx_strand_id
1 'polypeptide(L)'
;MYLLSIFVIFCLSICSPSQDTTEATPLPEDDPQNFQYQNATKLVELNGTHWVKRRTYNVTTSQRAPTCEYAIIHCKITKRNKGGKEK
;
A
#
# COMPACT_ATOMS: atom_id res chain seq x y z
N MET A 1 3.47 -14.78 -58.46
CA MET A 1 2.75 -13.74 -57.68
C MET A 1 2.38 -14.20 -56.27
N TYR A 2 2.05 -15.48 -56.06
CA TYR A 2 1.77 -16.03 -54.72
C TYR A 2 2.98 -16.03 -53.76
N LEU A 3 4.19 -16.34 -54.25
CA LEU A 3 5.41 -16.38 -53.43
C LEU A 3 5.78 -15.02 -52.81
N LEU A 4 5.63 -13.93 -53.57
CA LEU A 4 5.87 -12.57 -53.05
C LEU A 4 4.81 -12.18 -52.01
N SER A 5 3.55 -12.57 -52.21
CA SER A 5 2.48 -12.36 -51.24
C SER A 5 2.73 -13.09 -49.91
N ILE A 6 3.15 -14.36 -49.98
CA ILE A 6 3.50 -15.16 -48.80
C ILE A 6 4.68 -14.53 -48.04
N PHE A 7 5.68 -14.03 -48.77
CA PHE A 7 6.84 -13.38 -48.17
C PHE A 7 6.44 -12.09 -47.43
N VAL A 8 5.57 -11.26 -48.03
CA VAL A 8 5.06 -10.04 -47.40
C VAL A 8 4.23 -10.34 -46.15
N ILE A 9 3.36 -11.35 -46.19
CA ILE A 9 2.54 -11.76 -45.03
C ILE A 9 3.44 -12.29 -43.90
N PHE A 10 4.46 -13.09 -44.24
CA PHE A 10 5.43 -13.57 -43.26
C PHE A 10 6.19 -12.42 -42.60
N CYS A 11 6.66 -11.44 -43.40
CA CYS A 11 7.31 -10.24 -42.90
C CYS A 11 6.40 -9.42 -41.97
N LEU A 12 5.12 -9.25 -42.31
CA LEU A 12 4.17 -8.53 -41.45
C LEU A 12 3.88 -9.27 -40.13
N SER A 13 3.87 -10.60 -40.16
CA SER A 13 3.63 -11.44 -38.97
C SER A 13 4.79 -11.37 -37.96
N ILE A 14 6.05 -11.42 -38.44
CA ILE A 14 7.24 -11.30 -37.57
C ILE A 14 7.61 -9.86 -37.21
N CYS A 15 7.15 -8.87 -37.99
CA CYS A 15 7.38 -7.44 -37.76
C CYS A 15 6.25 -6.80 -36.95
N SER A 16 5.25 -7.57 -36.52
CA SER A 16 4.31 -7.11 -35.51
C SER A 16 5.08 -6.89 -34.22
N PRO A 17 5.10 -5.66 -33.66
CA PRO A 17 5.74 -5.43 -32.38
C PRO A 17 5.09 -6.37 -31.37
N SER A 18 5.90 -7.21 -30.73
CA SER A 18 5.48 -7.88 -29.51
C SER A 18 4.96 -6.77 -28.61
N GLN A 19 3.65 -6.77 -28.33
CA GLN A 19 3.12 -5.97 -27.24
C GLN A 19 3.64 -6.65 -25.99
N ASP A 20 4.91 -6.37 -25.68
CA ASP A 20 5.45 -6.53 -24.35
C ASP A 20 4.58 -5.60 -23.51
N THR A 21 3.50 -6.18 -23.00
CA THR A 21 2.59 -5.53 -22.08
C THR A 21 3.51 -5.11 -20.97
N THR A 22 3.83 -3.83 -20.91
CA THR A 22 4.63 -3.29 -19.82
C THR A 22 3.82 -3.62 -18.57
N GLU A 23 4.23 -4.68 -17.86
CA GLU A 23 3.57 -5.15 -16.66
C GLU A 23 3.44 -3.92 -15.77
N ALA A 24 2.20 -3.50 -15.52
CA ALA A 24 1.94 -2.28 -14.78
C ALA A 24 2.67 -2.42 -13.43
N THR A 25 3.50 -1.43 -13.10
CA THR A 25 4.16 -1.44 -11.79
C THR A 25 3.07 -1.55 -10.73
N PRO A 26 3.08 -2.60 -9.89
CA PRO A 26 2.01 -2.80 -8.92
C PRO A 26 1.98 -1.59 -7.99
N LEU A 27 0.76 -1.19 -7.59
CA LEU A 27 0.61 -0.17 -6.57
C LEU A 27 1.31 -0.66 -5.29
N PRO A 28 1.86 0.25 -4.47
CA PRO A 28 2.55 -0.15 -3.23
C PRO A 28 1.65 -0.97 -2.29
N GLU A 29 0.33 -0.78 -2.37
CA GLU A 29 -0.70 -1.58 -1.69
C GLU A 29 -0.70 -3.04 -2.15
N ASP A 30 -0.52 -3.29 -3.44
CA ASP A 30 -0.65 -4.61 -4.07
C ASP A 30 0.67 -5.39 -4.14
N ASP A 31 1.80 -4.73 -3.84
CA ASP A 31 3.11 -5.36 -3.84
C ASP A 31 3.26 -6.36 -2.66
N PRO A 32 3.37 -7.68 -2.93
CA PRO A 32 3.49 -8.70 -1.90
C PRO A 32 4.69 -8.51 -0.97
N GLN A 33 5.76 -7.85 -1.42
CA GLN A 33 6.92 -7.55 -0.60
C GLN A 33 6.59 -6.58 0.55
N ASN A 34 5.57 -5.74 0.37
CA ASN A 34 5.16 -4.73 1.35
C ASN A 34 4.12 -5.24 2.37
N PHE A 35 3.47 -6.39 2.15
CA PHE A 35 2.39 -6.89 3.01
C PHE A 35 2.83 -7.09 4.47
N GLN A 36 4.08 -7.49 4.68
CA GLN A 36 4.64 -7.66 6.03
C GLN A 36 4.70 -6.35 6.83
N TYR A 37 4.82 -5.20 6.14
CA TYR A 37 4.95 -3.87 6.72
C TYR A 37 3.62 -3.10 6.80
N GLN A 38 2.62 -3.46 5.99
CA GLN A 38 1.34 -2.77 5.88
C GLN A 38 0.23 -3.35 6.80
N ASN A 39 0.59 -4.11 7.82
CA ASN A 39 -0.37 -4.69 8.75
C ASN A 39 -0.77 -3.68 9.86
N ALA A 40 -1.93 -3.04 9.69
CA ALA A 40 -2.45 -2.04 10.64
C ALA A 40 -2.69 -2.58 12.06
N THR A 41 -2.98 -3.88 12.22
CA THR A 41 -3.17 -4.50 13.54
C THR A 41 -1.86 -4.56 14.33
N LYS A 42 -0.71 -4.66 13.67
CA LYS A 42 0.59 -4.58 14.36
C LYS A 42 0.90 -3.17 14.85
N LEU A 43 0.37 -2.13 14.20
CA LEU A 43 0.61 -0.74 14.61
C LEU A 43 0.03 -0.45 16.00
N VAL A 44 -1.08 -1.10 16.39
CA VAL A 44 -1.66 -0.88 17.73
C VAL A 44 -0.81 -1.46 18.86
N GLU A 45 0.19 -2.28 18.55
CA GLU A 45 1.17 -2.80 19.52
C GLU A 45 2.27 -1.78 19.82
N LEU A 46 2.46 -0.78 18.94
CA LEU A 46 3.44 0.29 19.10
C LEU A 46 2.92 1.36 20.08
N ASN A 47 2.81 1.02 21.35
CA ASN A 47 2.41 1.96 22.40
C ASN A 47 3.32 3.20 22.42
N GLY A 48 2.71 4.38 22.52
CA GLY A 48 3.43 5.65 22.59
C GLY A 48 2.77 6.78 21.82
N THR A 49 3.47 7.91 21.76
CA THR A 49 3.06 9.10 20.99
C THR A 49 3.74 9.09 19.63
N HIS A 50 2.94 9.13 18.57
CA HIS A 50 3.38 9.07 17.18
C HIS A 50 3.09 10.40 16.50
N TRP A 51 4.14 11.09 16.05
CA TRP A 51 4.05 12.43 15.49
C TRP A 51 3.97 12.41 13.97
N VAL A 52 3.11 13.25 13.41
CA VAL A 52 3.09 13.50 11.97
C VAL A 52 4.23 14.46 11.64
N LYS A 53 5.25 13.96 10.93
CA LYS A 53 6.41 14.78 10.54
C LYS A 53 6.20 15.53 9.22
N ARG A 54 5.49 14.91 8.28
CA ARG A 54 5.32 15.44 6.92
C ARG A 54 4.02 14.94 6.30
N ARG A 55 3.40 15.79 5.50
CA ARG A 55 2.29 15.47 4.58
C ARG A 55 2.66 15.94 3.18
N THR A 56 2.03 15.36 2.17
CA THR A 56 2.16 15.77 0.76
C THR A 56 0.96 16.60 0.28
N TYR A 57 -0.04 16.82 1.15
CA TYR A 57 -1.26 17.55 0.85
C TYR A 57 -1.59 18.59 1.92
N ASN A 58 -2.40 19.57 1.54
CA ASN A 58 -2.91 20.60 2.44
C ASN A 58 -4.18 20.12 3.16
N VAL A 59 -4.23 20.29 4.48
CA VAL A 59 -5.41 19.95 5.27
C VAL A 59 -6.44 21.07 5.15
N THR A 60 -7.63 20.74 4.63
CA THR A 60 -8.71 21.71 4.38
C THR A 60 -9.88 21.59 5.36
N THR A 61 -9.90 20.53 6.17
CA THR A 61 -10.97 20.25 7.13
C THR A 61 -10.95 21.13 8.38
N SER A 62 -9.84 21.81 8.64
CA SER A 62 -9.65 22.68 9.80
C SER A 62 -9.58 24.14 9.37
N GLN A 63 -10.08 25.03 10.22
CA GLN A 63 -10.05 26.49 9.99
C GLN A 63 -8.63 27.07 10.03
N ARG A 64 -7.65 26.31 10.55
CA ARG A 64 -6.23 26.68 10.61
C ARG A 64 -5.37 25.49 10.22
N ALA A 65 -4.20 25.76 9.65
CA ALA A 65 -3.21 24.72 9.37
C ALA A 65 -2.87 23.96 10.66
N PRO A 66 -2.87 22.62 10.64
CA PRO A 66 -2.56 21.86 11.82
C PRO A 66 -1.07 21.96 12.16
N THR A 67 -0.78 22.12 13.43
CA THR A 67 0.58 22.19 13.97
C THR A 67 0.76 21.11 15.02
N CYS A 68 1.90 20.43 15.04
CA CYS A 68 2.26 19.45 16.07
C CYS A 68 1.23 18.32 16.20
N GLU A 69 0.78 17.75 15.07
CA GLU A 69 -0.17 16.64 15.09
C GLU A 69 0.46 15.34 15.58
N TYR A 70 -0.25 14.63 16.45
CA TYR A 70 0.17 13.32 16.94
C TYR A 70 -1.03 12.42 17.24
N ALA A 71 -0.76 11.12 17.31
CA ALA A 71 -1.68 10.12 17.83
C ALA A 71 -1.04 9.40 19.03
N ILE A 72 -1.83 9.13 20.07
CA ILE A 72 -1.40 8.30 21.18
C ILE A 72 -2.00 6.91 21.00
N ILE A 73 -1.15 5.91 20.91
CA ILE A 73 -1.56 4.51 20.90
C ILE A 73 -1.43 4.01 22.32
N HIS A 74 -2.55 3.68 22.95
CA HIS A 74 -2.57 3.05 24.26
C HIS A 74 -2.34 1.53 24.11
N CYS A 75 -1.47 0.96 24.96
CA CYS A 75 -1.29 -0.50 25.04
C CYS A 75 -2.63 -1.25 25.09
N LYS A 76 -2.65 -2.44 24.45
CA LYS A 76 -3.77 -3.37 24.54
C LYS A 76 -4.03 -3.74 26.00
N ILE A 77 -5.19 -3.36 26.53
CA ILE A 77 -5.62 -3.76 27.87
C ILE A 77 -5.95 -5.25 27.82
N THR A 78 -5.03 -6.10 28.27
CA THR A 78 -5.41 -7.45 28.67
C THR A 78 -6.25 -7.30 29.94
N LYS A 79 -7.54 -7.65 29.87
CA LYS A 79 -8.33 -7.80 31.09
C LYS A 79 -7.65 -8.87 31.94
N ARG A 80 -6.85 -8.47 32.94
CA ARG A 80 -6.52 -9.40 34.03
C ARG A 80 -7.84 -9.67 34.72
N ASN A 81 -8.36 -10.89 34.58
CA ASN A 81 -9.41 -11.38 35.47
C ASN A 81 -8.87 -11.26 36.89
N LYS A 82 -9.26 -10.19 37.59
CA LYS A 82 -9.09 -10.13 39.04
C LYS A 82 -10.03 -11.20 39.55
N GLY A 83 -9.48 -12.38 39.86
CA GLY A 83 -10.22 -13.44 40.55
C GLY A 83 -10.83 -12.83 41.80
N GLY A 84 -12.15 -12.64 41.76
CA GLY A 84 -12.92 -12.28 42.94
C GLY A 84 -12.79 -13.44 43.91
N LYS A 85 -12.09 -13.21 45.02
CA LYS A 85 -12.32 -14.01 46.23
C LYS A 85 -13.63 -13.50 46.80
N GLU A 86 -14.70 -14.22 46.48
CA GLU A 86 -15.93 -14.18 47.25
C GLU A 86 -15.58 -14.69 48.66
N LYS A 87 -15.83 -13.86 49.67
CA LYS A 87 -15.76 -14.21 51.10
C LYS A 87 -17.18 -14.22 51.63
#